data_AF-A0A0M2UV12-F1
#
_entry.id   AF-A0A0M2UV12-F1
#
_cell.length_a   1.000
_cell.length_b   1.000
_cell.length_c   1.000
_cell.angle_alpha   90.00
_cell.angle_beta   90.00
_cell.angle_gamma   90.00
#
_symmetry.space_group_name_H-M   'P 1'
#
loop_
_entity.id
_entity.type
_entity.pdbx_description
1 polymer ?
#
loop_
_entity_poly.entity_id
_entity_poly.type
_entity_poly.pdbx_seq_one_letter_code
_entity_poly.pdbx_strand_id
1 'polypeptide(L)'
;MASKRIIFLFSLFSFAGALTPFISKSIQAKTETEPAENFQIQTYLTEEQALDLVFHGCDEITTDEIFMSPEEKNNLEKLLSRRLYEDRFKVYLGKKKGAIQAYAIITEEIGKFHPFTFIVGVTPAGKIKDVAVLVYRESRGAEITRKRFLYQFMGKSLKNPLRINKDIINVTGATMSVQYMCAGVRKVLAVIDAYYLSGKRTAHTTTRTTEPVALPLKTEPVHVANTSQTTNDGTANAQKNTEHKKRETENHKDVSPEIKMVKQTRMIMGTFAEVSVYSGDEQAAGHAVEEALDEIERMDRIMSNYKQTSELSQLNKNAARSPVPCQGELLDVIERSQHYSELSGGAFDVTVSPIVALWGFFHEKGHIPSDKEIEKVLPAVSYNNIVVKRNADPKKPGTVFFKNALTQIDLGAIGKGYAVDKALEIIKKCNMSSACINLGGNIYVWGTPPGKTAWKIGIQHPRNKDEILGYLELKDEATATSGDYERFFEMKGKRYSHIINPLTGRPVTGTMATTVVAPTGTEVDALSTSLFVLGHEKGLELAKTIPNAHAMIIYEDNDGKTVIAMTKGFADKFKKSPAKGEDNVKWYVVASHKQ
;
A
#
# COMPACT_ATOMS: atom_id res chain seq x y z
N MET A 1 4.28 -65.75 -36.75
CA MET A 1 4.38 -65.48 -38.20
C MET A 1 3.41 -64.33 -38.48
N ALA A 2 3.69 -63.29 -39.26
CA ALA A 2 4.82 -63.04 -40.17
C ALA A 2 5.61 -61.77 -39.82
N SER A 3 6.76 -61.57 -40.47
CA SER A 3 7.62 -60.38 -40.35
C SER A 3 7.79 -59.70 -41.72
N LYS A 4 7.98 -58.37 -41.70
CA LYS A 4 8.85 -57.51 -42.55
C LYS A 4 8.44 -56.05 -42.29
N ARG A 5 9.34 -55.19 -41.78
CA ARG A 5 10.36 -54.38 -42.50
C ARG A 5 9.70 -53.43 -43.52
N ILE A 6 9.93 -52.12 -43.43
CA ILE A 6 11.08 -51.39 -44.04
C ILE A 6 11.12 -49.98 -43.37
N ILE A 7 12.22 -49.45 -42.81
CA ILE A 7 13.48 -48.94 -43.44
C ILE A 7 13.21 -47.61 -44.22
N PHE A 8 13.98 -46.51 -44.14
CA PHE A 8 15.06 -46.01 -43.27
C PHE A 8 15.43 -44.56 -43.74
N LEU A 9 16.55 -44.01 -43.23
CA LEU A 9 17.37 -42.86 -43.69
C LEU A 9 17.25 -41.57 -42.84
N PHE A 10 18.22 -41.32 -41.92
CA PHE A 10 19.60 -40.76 -42.11
C PHE A 10 19.55 -39.21 -42.11
N SER A 11 20.45 -38.40 -41.52
CA SER A 11 21.80 -38.57 -40.95
C SER A 11 22.08 -37.41 -39.94
N LEU A 12 23.18 -37.29 -39.16
CA LEU A 12 24.40 -38.09 -38.94
C LEU A 12 25.00 -37.81 -37.51
N PHE A 13 26.01 -38.61 -37.15
CA PHE A 13 27.14 -38.47 -36.19
C PHE A 13 27.82 -37.07 -36.12
N SER A 14 28.72 -36.74 -35.15
CA SER A 14 29.62 -37.59 -34.35
C SER A 14 30.07 -37.02 -32.98
N PHE A 15 30.93 -37.77 -32.28
CA PHE A 15 31.22 -37.73 -30.83
C PHE A 15 32.58 -37.08 -30.44
N ALA A 16 32.72 -36.77 -29.14
CA ALA A 16 33.96 -36.66 -28.32
C ALA A 16 34.90 -35.43 -28.37
N GLY A 17 35.16 -34.88 -27.17
CA GLY A 17 36.22 -33.91 -26.82
C GLY A 17 35.96 -33.37 -25.39
N ALA A 18 36.93 -33.40 -24.48
CA ALA A 18 36.67 -33.36 -23.02
C ALA A 18 37.29 -32.17 -22.26
N LEU A 19 36.69 -31.79 -21.10
CA LEU A 19 37.30 -31.23 -19.87
C LEU A 19 38.08 -29.86 -20.00
N THR A 20 37.95 -28.81 -19.18
CA THR A 20 37.33 -28.56 -17.85
C THR A 20 36.78 -27.09 -17.74
N PRO A 21 36.66 -26.35 -16.59
CA PRO A 21 35.48 -25.49 -16.37
C PRO A 21 35.72 -23.97 -16.42
N PHE A 22 34.67 -23.18 -16.63
CA PHE A 22 34.70 -21.74 -16.29
C PHE A 22 33.57 -21.36 -15.33
N ILE A 23 33.98 -20.83 -14.17
CA ILE A 23 33.13 -20.43 -13.06
C ILE A 23 32.39 -19.14 -13.44
N SER A 24 31.09 -19.23 -13.69
CA SER A 24 30.20 -18.07 -13.72
C SER A 24 29.65 -17.83 -12.32
N LYS A 25 30.20 -16.84 -11.60
CA LYS A 25 29.66 -16.40 -10.31
C LYS A 25 28.25 -15.84 -10.52
N SER A 26 27.22 -16.59 -10.10
CA SER A 26 25.88 -16.04 -9.94
C SER A 26 25.92 -14.98 -8.82
N ILE A 27 25.69 -13.73 -9.20
CA ILE A 27 25.73 -12.59 -8.28
C ILE A 27 24.57 -12.73 -7.30
N GLN A 28 24.88 -12.95 -6.02
CA GLN A 28 23.91 -12.78 -4.94
C GLN A 28 23.47 -11.32 -4.92
N ALA A 29 22.21 -11.07 -5.26
CA ALA A 29 21.55 -9.83 -4.89
C ALA A 29 21.44 -9.80 -3.37
N LYS A 30 22.35 -9.05 -2.72
CA LYS A 30 22.19 -8.69 -1.31
C LYS A 30 20.98 -7.79 -1.21
N THR A 31 19.97 -8.18 -0.45
CA THR A 31 18.98 -7.24 0.08
C THR A 31 19.73 -6.29 1.01
N GLU A 32 20.06 -5.10 0.54
CA GLU A 32 20.64 -4.06 1.38
C GLU A 32 19.60 -3.65 2.43
N THR A 33 19.93 -3.86 3.70
CA THR A 33 19.17 -3.29 4.81
C THR A 33 19.30 -1.77 4.79
N GLU A 34 18.19 -1.08 4.86
CA GLU A 34 18.14 0.37 4.98
C GLU A 34 18.92 0.87 6.22
N PRO A 35 19.82 1.86 6.07
CA PRO A 35 20.42 2.55 7.21
C PRO A 35 19.37 3.30 8.04
N ALA A 36 19.50 3.29 9.37
CA ALA A 36 18.54 3.91 10.28
C ALA A 36 18.36 5.44 10.12
N GLU A 37 19.32 6.11 9.46
CA GLU A 37 19.30 7.55 9.17
C GLU A 37 19.00 7.85 7.69
N ASN A 38 18.45 6.89 6.93
CA ASN A 38 18.28 7.07 5.49
C ASN A 38 17.08 7.95 5.10
N PHE A 39 16.02 8.02 5.90
CA PHE A 39 14.88 8.89 5.62
C PHE A 39 15.26 10.36 5.85
N GLN A 40 15.24 11.16 4.78
CA GLN A 40 15.47 12.60 4.86
C GLN A 40 14.63 13.31 3.81
N ILE A 41 13.60 14.03 4.24
CA ILE A 41 12.77 14.84 3.35
C ILE A 41 13.54 16.08 2.91
N GLN A 42 13.67 16.25 1.59
CA GLN A 42 14.31 17.39 0.93
C GLN A 42 13.35 17.91 -0.13
N THR A 43 12.74 19.07 0.14
CA THR A 43 11.86 19.77 -0.82
C THR A 43 12.70 20.71 -1.69
N TYR A 44 12.64 20.51 -3.00
CA TYR A 44 13.37 21.26 -4.01
C TYR A 44 12.51 22.30 -4.74
N LEU A 45 11.23 21.98 -4.96
CA LEU A 45 10.23 22.84 -5.59
C LEU A 45 8.85 22.55 -4.98
N THR A 46 8.03 23.59 -4.80
CA THR A 46 6.59 23.43 -4.58
C THR A 46 5.88 22.95 -5.86
N GLU A 47 4.63 22.46 -5.75
CA GLU A 47 3.79 22.15 -6.93
C GLU A 47 3.67 23.37 -7.85
N GLU A 48 3.38 24.54 -7.30
CA GLU A 48 3.30 25.83 -8.01
C GLU A 48 4.60 26.15 -8.76
N GLN A 49 5.76 26.12 -8.10
CA GLN A 49 7.06 26.40 -8.73
C GLN A 49 7.41 25.39 -9.83
N ALA A 50 7.01 24.13 -9.67
CA ALA A 50 7.22 23.08 -10.67
C ALA A 50 6.30 23.26 -11.89
N LEU A 51 5.05 23.70 -11.68
CA LEU A 51 4.12 24.05 -12.74
C LEU A 51 4.59 25.30 -13.50
N ASP A 52 5.05 26.34 -12.81
CA ASP A 52 5.62 27.56 -13.39
C ASP A 52 6.84 27.28 -14.28
N LEU A 53 7.71 26.35 -13.85
CA LEU A 53 8.85 25.89 -14.65
C LEU A 53 8.37 25.25 -15.95
N VAL A 54 7.48 24.25 -15.86
CA VAL A 54 7.03 23.45 -17.01
C VAL A 54 6.12 24.25 -17.95
N PHE A 55 5.31 25.16 -17.42
CA PHE A 55 4.34 25.95 -18.19
C PHE A 55 4.79 27.39 -18.44
N HIS A 56 6.07 27.71 -18.23
CA HIS A 56 6.62 29.02 -18.51
C HIS A 56 6.21 29.54 -19.91
N GLY A 57 5.55 30.70 -19.92
CA GLY A 57 5.02 31.33 -21.14
C GLY A 57 3.62 30.87 -21.58
N CYS A 58 2.93 30.03 -20.80
CA CYS A 58 1.48 29.82 -20.92
C CYS A 58 0.73 30.96 -20.23
N ASP A 59 -0.48 31.24 -20.70
CA ASP A 59 -1.35 32.29 -20.14
C ASP A 59 -2.47 31.68 -19.25
N GLU A 60 -2.64 30.35 -19.29
CA GLU A 60 -3.66 29.57 -18.57
C GLU A 60 -3.10 28.17 -18.27
N ILE A 61 -3.34 27.64 -17.06
CA ILE A 61 -3.09 26.23 -16.71
C ILE A 61 -4.41 25.62 -16.25
N THR A 62 -4.83 24.53 -16.88
CA THR A 62 -6.00 23.74 -16.46
C THR A 62 -5.60 22.33 -16.04
N THR A 63 -6.38 21.70 -15.18
CA THR A 63 -6.19 20.31 -14.76
C THR A 63 -7.24 19.40 -15.40
N ASP A 64 -6.85 18.17 -15.69
CA ASP A 64 -7.70 17.07 -16.16
C ASP A 64 -7.34 15.80 -15.36
N GLU A 65 -8.31 14.94 -15.07
CA GLU A 65 -8.08 13.66 -14.41
C GLU A 65 -8.37 12.51 -15.38
N ILE A 66 -7.33 11.76 -15.73
CA ILE A 66 -7.47 10.50 -16.48
C ILE A 66 -7.81 9.40 -15.48
N PHE A 67 -8.99 8.79 -15.62
CA PHE A 67 -9.31 7.51 -15.02
C PHE A 67 -9.07 6.43 -16.08
N MET A 68 -8.20 5.45 -15.80
CA MET A 68 -7.89 4.41 -16.77
C MET A 68 -8.90 3.27 -16.68
N SER A 69 -9.42 2.83 -17.83
CA SER A 69 -10.10 1.53 -17.88
C SER A 69 -9.09 0.38 -17.64
N PRO A 70 -9.53 -0.81 -17.16
CA PRO A 70 -8.63 -1.95 -16.98
C PRO A 70 -7.87 -2.37 -18.24
N GLU A 71 -8.51 -2.25 -19.41
CA GLU A 71 -7.87 -2.52 -20.70
C GLU A 71 -6.74 -1.52 -21.00
N GLU A 72 -6.98 -0.22 -20.78
CA GLU A 72 -5.98 0.82 -20.99
C GLU A 72 -4.82 0.72 -20.00
N LYS A 73 -5.11 0.43 -18.72
CA LYS A 73 -4.09 0.14 -17.70
C LYS A 73 -3.23 -1.05 -18.13
N ASN A 74 -3.83 -2.17 -18.52
CA ASN A 74 -3.12 -3.36 -19.02
C ASN A 74 -2.28 -3.07 -20.29
N ASN A 75 -2.81 -2.28 -21.22
CA ASN A 75 -2.07 -1.90 -22.43
C ASN A 75 -0.87 -0.99 -22.12
N LEU A 76 -1.00 -0.05 -21.18
CA LEU A 76 0.11 0.74 -20.65
C LEU A 76 1.13 -0.12 -19.89
N GLU A 77 0.68 -1.05 -19.03
CA GLU A 77 1.56 -1.97 -18.30
C GLU A 77 2.40 -2.84 -19.25
N LYS A 78 1.79 -3.39 -20.31
CA LYS A 78 2.50 -4.14 -21.37
C LYS A 78 3.54 -3.27 -22.08
N LEU A 79 3.14 -2.07 -22.52
CA LEU A 79 4.00 -1.11 -23.22
C LEU A 79 5.20 -0.67 -22.38
N LEU A 80 4.98 -0.44 -21.09
CA LEU A 80 6.01 -0.04 -20.13
C LEU A 80 6.82 -1.24 -19.60
N SER A 81 6.29 -2.46 -19.73
CA SER A 81 6.82 -3.71 -19.18
C SER A 81 6.99 -3.67 -17.65
N ARG A 82 6.05 -2.99 -16.96
CA ARG A 82 5.95 -2.88 -15.50
C ARG A 82 4.49 -2.72 -15.09
N ARG A 83 4.16 -3.01 -13.83
CA ARG A 83 2.85 -2.65 -13.27
C ARG A 83 2.73 -1.14 -13.04
N LEU A 84 1.48 -0.66 -13.10
CA LEU A 84 1.06 0.69 -12.69
C LEU A 84 0.18 0.58 -11.45
N TYR A 85 0.52 1.33 -10.42
CA TYR A 85 -0.19 1.30 -9.13
C TYR A 85 -1.20 2.44 -9.01
N GLU A 86 -1.11 3.42 -9.91
CA GLU A 86 -2.03 4.53 -10.04
C GLU A 86 -3.32 4.10 -10.76
N ASP A 87 -4.48 4.45 -10.20
CA ASP A 87 -5.79 4.24 -10.84
C ASP A 87 -6.28 5.49 -11.60
N ARG A 88 -5.67 6.64 -11.33
CA ARG A 88 -5.87 7.89 -12.06
C ARG A 88 -4.59 8.71 -12.18
N PHE A 89 -4.49 9.53 -13.22
CA PHE A 89 -3.44 10.52 -13.40
C PHE A 89 -4.03 11.95 -13.44
N LYS A 90 -3.58 12.82 -12.53
CA LYS A 90 -3.81 14.27 -12.59
C LYS A 90 -2.85 14.84 -13.65
N VAL A 91 -3.40 15.37 -14.74
CA VAL A 91 -2.66 15.95 -15.86
C VAL A 91 -2.92 17.44 -15.90
N TYR A 92 -1.86 18.23 -16.00
CA TYR A 92 -1.92 19.67 -16.16
C TYR A 92 -1.74 20.00 -17.65
N LEU A 93 -2.49 20.98 -18.14
CA LEU A 93 -2.49 21.44 -19.52
C LEU A 93 -2.22 22.94 -19.52
N GLY A 94 -1.04 23.34 -19.97
CA GLY A 94 -0.68 24.74 -20.17
C GLY A 94 -1.12 25.21 -21.54
N LYS A 95 -1.88 26.30 -21.62
CA LYS A 95 -2.39 26.89 -22.85
C LYS A 95 -1.84 28.30 -23.05
N LYS A 96 -1.70 28.70 -24.31
CA LYS A 96 -1.38 30.07 -24.72
C LYS A 96 -2.35 30.49 -25.80
N LYS A 97 -3.08 31.60 -25.59
CA LYS A 97 -4.18 32.04 -26.47
C LYS A 97 -5.16 30.89 -26.84
N GLY A 98 -5.52 30.05 -25.86
CA GLY A 98 -6.41 28.90 -26.05
C GLY A 98 -5.78 27.62 -26.63
N ALA A 99 -4.58 27.68 -27.23
CA ALA A 99 -3.90 26.52 -27.78
C ALA A 99 -2.99 25.83 -26.74
N ILE A 100 -3.09 24.51 -26.60
CA ILE A 100 -2.25 23.72 -25.68
C ILE A 100 -0.78 23.81 -26.11
N GLN A 101 0.09 24.26 -25.20
CA GLN A 101 1.53 24.39 -25.40
C GLN A 101 2.33 23.25 -24.75
N ALA A 102 1.80 22.66 -23.68
CA ALA A 102 2.38 21.51 -23.00
C ALA A 102 1.34 20.77 -22.15
N TYR A 103 1.66 19.52 -21.86
CA TYR A 103 1.04 18.67 -20.83
C TYR A 103 2.07 18.46 -19.72
N ALA A 104 1.62 18.19 -18.49
CA ALA A 104 2.52 17.73 -17.42
C ALA A 104 1.81 16.74 -16.49
N ILE A 105 2.58 15.84 -15.91
CA ILE A 105 2.12 14.96 -14.82
C ILE A 105 3.14 15.05 -13.69
N ILE A 106 2.64 15.26 -12.47
CA ILE A 106 3.41 15.06 -11.23
C ILE A 106 3.22 13.60 -10.83
N THR A 107 4.32 12.89 -10.59
CA THR A 107 4.30 11.45 -10.30
C THR A 107 5.32 11.11 -9.23
N GLU A 108 5.13 9.95 -8.61
CA GLU A 108 6.05 9.39 -7.62
C GLU A 108 6.64 8.08 -8.13
N GLU A 109 7.89 7.83 -7.72
CA GLU A 109 8.60 6.56 -7.91
C GLU A 109 9.43 6.27 -6.65
N ILE A 110 9.68 5.00 -6.36
CA ILE A 110 10.55 4.60 -5.25
C ILE A 110 12.01 4.81 -5.69
N GLY A 111 12.85 5.37 -4.81
CA GLY A 111 14.29 5.51 -5.01
C GLY A 111 15.01 4.19 -4.78
N LYS A 112 15.79 4.11 -3.72
CA LYS A 112 16.33 2.85 -3.18
C LYS A 112 15.39 2.23 -2.14
N PHE A 113 14.72 3.06 -1.34
CA PHE A 113 13.90 2.66 -0.20
C PHE A 113 12.64 3.53 -0.01
N HIS A 114 12.67 4.81 -0.39
CA HIS A 114 11.58 5.77 -0.16
C HIS A 114 11.09 6.43 -1.46
N PRO A 115 9.82 6.89 -1.52
CA PRO A 115 9.29 7.56 -2.70
C PRO A 115 9.87 8.97 -2.88
N PHE A 116 10.14 9.36 -4.12
CA PHE A 116 10.44 10.73 -4.52
C PHE A 116 9.43 11.23 -5.57
N THR A 117 9.09 12.51 -5.49
CA THR A 117 8.05 13.17 -6.28
C THR A 117 8.68 14.06 -7.33
N PHE A 118 8.27 13.95 -8.59
CA PHE A 118 8.80 14.76 -9.69
C PHE A 118 7.75 15.05 -10.77
N ILE A 119 7.91 16.19 -11.45
CA ILE A 119 7.09 16.58 -12.60
C ILE A 119 7.80 16.23 -13.90
N VAL A 120 7.02 15.82 -14.91
CA VAL A 120 7.48 15.63 -16.29
C VAL A 120 6.55 16.42 -17.21
N GLY A 121 7.11 17.44 -17.86
CA GLY A 121 6.46 18.25 -18.89
C GLY A 121 6.69 17.67 -20.29
N VAL A 122 5.66 17.63 -21.12
CA VAL A 122 5.67 17.05 -22.46
C VAL A 122 4.98 18.00 -23.45
N THR A 123 5.64 18.28 -24.57
CA THR A 123 5.10 19.09 -25.67
C THR A 123 3.96 18.36 -26.41
N PRO A 124 3.10 19.07 -27.16
CA PRO A 124 2.12 18.49 -28.08
C PRO A 124 2.71 17.56 -29.16
N ALA A 125 4.04 17.57 -29.36
CA ALA A 125 4.75 16.64 -30.24
C ALA A 125 5.24 15.36 -29.54
N GLY A 126 4.82 15.10 -28.29
CA GLY A 126 5.22 13.92 -27.51
C GLY A 126 6.67 13.91 -27.06
N LYS A 127 7.32 15.07 -27.05
CA LYS A 127 8.71 15.24 -26.58
C LYS A 127 8.72 15.90 -25.21
N ILE A 128 9.54 15.40 -24.30
CA ILE A 128 9.80 15.98 -22.98
C ILE A 128 10.28 17.42 -23.16
N LYS A 129 9.57 18.36 -22.55
CA LYS A 129 9.89 19.79 -22.49
C LYS A 129 10.79 20.10 -21.30
N ASP A 130 10.41 19.56 -20.14
CA ASP A 130 10.98 19.87 -18.82
C ASP A 130 10.82 18.66 -17.88
N VAL A 131 11.73 18.49 -16.92
CA VAL A 131 11.63 17.52 -15.81
C VAL A 131 12.23 18.17 -14.57
N ALA A 132 11.54 18.09 -13.43
CA ALA A 132 12.06 18.60 -12.16
C ALA A 132 11.60 17.76 -10.97
N VAL A 133 12.47 17.58 -9.98
CA VAL A 133 12.15 16.91 -8.71
C VAL A 133 11.53 17.93 -7.75
N LEU A 134 10.41 17.57 -7.13
CA LEU A 134 9.72 18.40 -6.15
C LEU A 134 10.17 18.03 -4.74
N VAL A 135 10.11 16.74 -4.39
CA VAL A 135 10.48 16.21 -3.08
C VAL A 135 11.29 14.94 -3.24
N TYR A 136 12.42 14.86 -2.55
CA TYR A 136 13.26 13.65 -2.48
C TYR A 136 13.38 13.23 -1.02
N ARG A 137 13.21 11.94 -0.70
CA ARG A 137 13.02 11.47 0.70
C ARG A 137 14.13 10.58 1.23
N GLU A 138 15.27 10.50 0.54
CA GLU A 138 16.43 9.71 0.95
C GLU A 138 17.66 10.58 1.19
N SER A 139 18.50 10.18 2.15
CA SER A 139 19.79 10.79 2.49
C SER A 139 20.81 10.76 1.34
N ARG A 140 20.61 9.88 0.34
CA ARG A 140 21.52 9.65 -0.79
C ARG A 140 20.74 9.50 -2.09
N GLY A 141 21.37 9.85 -3.21
CA GLY A 141 20.78 9.77 -4.54
C GLY A 141 20.06 11.04 -5.00
N ALA A 142 19.95 12.05 -4.13
CA ALA A 142 19.38 13.36 -4.41
C ALA A 142 20.12 14.10 -5.55
N GLU A 143 21.29 13.63 -5.99
CA GLU A 143 22.00 14.11 -7.17
C GLU A 143 21.18 14.06 -8.46
N ILE A 144 20.11 13.25 -8.53
CA ILE A 144 19.15 13.27 -9.65
C ILE A 144 18.39 14.61 -9.78
N THR A 145 18.35 15.43 -8.73
CA THR A 145 17.72 16.78 -8.77
C THR A 145 18.54 17.80 -9.56
N ARG A 146 19.83 17.50 -9.82
CA ARG A 146 20.74 18.45 -10.48
C ARG A 146 20.32 18.68 -11.93
N LYS A 147 20.15 19.96 -12.32
CA LYS A 147 19.78 20.38 -13.69
C LYS A 147 20.56 19.64 -14.80
N ARG A 148 21.87 19.43 -14.62
CA ARG A 148 22.73 18.68 -15.58
C ARG A 148 22.27 17.23 -15.82
N PHE A 149 21.79 16.54 -14.78
CA PHE A 149 21.28 15.18 -14.91
C PHE A 149 19.90 15.18 -15.58
N LEU A 150 19.00 16.06 -15.14
CA LEU A 150 17.63 16.18 -15.66
C LEU A 150 17.59 16.59 -17.14
N TYR A 151 18.56 17.40 -17.58
CA TYR A 151 18.68 17.82 -18.98
C TYR A 151 18.82 16.64 -19.98
N GLN A 152 19.25 15.46 -19.51
CA GLN A 152 19.38 14.26 -20.34
C GLN A 152 18.05 13.68 -20.82
N PHE A 153 16.91 14.10 -20.24
CA PHE A 153 15.59 13.71 -20.69
C PHE A 153 15.03 14.64 -21.79
N MET A 154 15.59 15.83 -21.97
CA MET A 154 15.01 16.88 -22.82
C MET A 154 14.92 16.46 -24.28
N GLY A 155 13.79 16.78 -24.92
CA GLY A 155 13.53 16.47 -26.33
C GLY A 155 13.27 15.00 -26.65
N LYS A 156 13.44 14.07 -25.69
CA LYS A 156 13.14 12.64 -25.88
C LYS A 156 11.64 12.38 -25.86
N SER A 157 11.22 11.37 -26.60
CA SER A 157 9.83 10.91 -26.74
C SER A 157 9.70 9.44 -26.32
N LEU A 158 8.48 8.90 -26.31
CA LEU A 158 8.22 7.49 -26.01
C LEU A 158 8.95 6.51 -26.94
N LYS A 159 9.34 6.96 -28.15
CA LYS A 159 10.13 6.20 -29.13
C LYS A 159 11.63 6.16 -28.81
N ASN A 160 12.11 7.05 -27.95
CA ASN A 160 13.52 7.10 -27.56
C ASN A 160 13.77 6.19 -26.35
N PRO A 161 14.79 5.31 -26.39
CA PRO A 161 15.13 4.50 -25.23
C PRO A 161 15.71 5.37 -24.10
N LEU A 162 15.44 4.95 -22.85
CA LEU A 162 15.93 5.59 -21.61
C LEU A 162 16.78 4.60 -20.80
N ARG A 163 17.73 3.91 -21.46
CA ARG A 163 18.59 2.91 -20.83
C ARG A 163 19.74 3.61 -20.11
N ILE A 164 19.95 3.21 -18.86
CA ILE A 164 21.06 3.67 -18.02
C ILE A 164 22.40 3.29 -18.66
N ASN A 165 23.40 4.17 -18.59
CA ASN A 165 24.73 4.04 -19.20
C ASN A 165 24.74 3.89 -20.74
N LYS A 166 23.63 4.21 -21.42
CA LYS A 166 23.56 4.28 -22.89
C LYS A 166 22.87 5.56 -23.35
N ASP A 167 21.65 5.79 -22.86
CA ASP A 167 20.83 6.95 -23.22
C ASP A 167 20.74 7.96 -22.07
N ILE A 168 20.89 7.51 -20.82
CA ILE A 168 20.95 8.33 -19.61
C ILE A 168 22.24 7.95 -18.86
N ILE A 169 23.12 8.93 -18.64
CA ILE A 169 24.34 8.77 -17.83
C ILE A 169 23.91 8.52 -16.39
N ASN A 170 24.40 7.43 -15.81
CA ASN A 170 24.12 7.09 -14.42
C ASN A 170 24.81 8.05 -13.45
N VAL A 171 24.28 8.14 -12.23
CA VAL A 171 24.91 8.88 -11.15
C VAL A 171 25.37 7.90 -10.08
N THR A 172 26.67 7.90 -9.79
CA THR A 172 27.30 7.06 -8.77
C THR A 172 26.63 7.29 -7.41
N GLY A 173 26.19 6.22 -6.76
CA GLY A 173 25.44 6.29 -5.49
C GLY A 173 23.93 6.48 -5.64
N ALA A 174 23.43 6.84 -6.83
CA ALA A 174 22.01 7.10 -7.12
C ALA A 174 21.36 6.13 -8.12
N THR A 175 22.01 5.00 -8.43
CA THR A 175 21.61 4.11 -9.55
C THR A 175 20.14 3.70 -9.53
N MET A 176 19.58 3.41 -8.36
CA MET A 176 18.16 3.04 -8.21
C MET A 176 17.25 4.23 -8.51
N SER A 177 17.53 5.39 -7.92
CA SER A 177 16.80 6.64 -8.18
C SER A 177 16.85 7.04 -9.66
N VAL A 178 17.99 6.87 -10.33
CA VAL A 178 18.14 7.03 -11.78
C VAL A 178 17.26 6.04 -12.56
N GLN A 179 17.28 4.77 -12.17
CA GLN A 179 16.50 3.70 -12.81
C GLN A 179 15.00 3.98 -12.75
N TYR A 180 14.48 4.26 -11.55
CA TYR A 180 13.07 4.48 -11.36
C TYR A 180 12.63 5.84 -11.90
N MET A 181 13.48 6.88 -11.88
CA MET A 181 13.17 8.12 -12.60
C MET A 181 13.04 7.88 -14.11
N CYS A 182 13.91 7.08 -14.73
CA CYS A 182 13.76 6.71 -16.14
C CYS A 182 12.45 5.95 -16.40
N ALA A 183 12.05 5.06 -15.49
CA ALA A 183 10.81 4.30 -15.58
C ALA A 183 9.56 5.18 -15.42
N GLY A 184 9.58 6.16 -14.51
CA GLY A 184 8.49 7.11 -14.28
C GLY A 184 8.38 8.17 -15.38
N VAL A 185 9.50 8.65 -15.92
CA VAL A 185 9.50 9.50 -17.13
C VAL A 185 8.88 8.76 -18.32
N ARG A 186 9.22 7.47 -18.51
CA ARG A 186 8.61 6.64 -19.56
C ARG A 186 7.11 6.41 -19.33
N LYS A 187 6.69 6.22 -18.07
CA LYS A 187 5.28 6.14 -17.65
C LYS A 187 4.51 7.40 -18.03
N VAL A 188 4.99 8.59 -17.68
CA VAL A 188 4.33 9.86 -18.05
C VAL A 188 4.23 10.04 -19.56
N LEU A 189 5.31 9.75 -20.31
CA LEU A 189 5.28 9.79 -21.78
C LEU A 189 4.22 8.85 -22.35
N ALA A 190 4.10 7.62 -21.84
CA ALA A 190 3.11 6.65 -22.30
C ALA A 190 1.67 7.07 -22.00
N VAL A 191 1.41 7.64 -20.81
CA VAL A 191 0.08 8.15 -20.44
C VAL A 191 -0.33 9.33 -21.33
N ILE A 192 0.56 10.31 -21.53
CA ILE A 192 0.27 11.49 -22.36
C ILE A 192 0.09 11.09 -23.83
N ASP A 193 0.93 10.20 -24.36
CA ASP A 193 0.79 9.64 -25.70
C ASP A 193 -0.55 8.91 -25.88
N ALA A 194 -0.88 8.00 -24.97
CA ALA A 194 -2.09 7.19 -25.03
C ALA A 194 -3.38 8.02 -24.97
N TYR A 195 -3.43 9.09 -24.16
CA TYR A 195 -4.68 9.84 -23.93
C TYR A 195 -4.81 11.13 -24.74
N TYR A 196 -3.72 11.87 -25.03
CA TYR A 196 -3.81 13.16 -25.72
C TYR A 196 -3.23 13.14 -27.14
N LEU A 197 -2.19 12.35 -27.42
CA LEU A 197 -1.48 12.40 -28.70
C LEU A 197 -1.94 11.35 -29.70
N SER A 198 -2.45 10.21 -29.21
CA SER A 198 -3.06 9.14 -30.02
C SER A 198 -4.36 9.53 -30.72
N GLY A 199 -4.93 10.69 -30.38
CA GLY A 199 -6.24 11.14 -30.85
C GLY A 199 -7.45 10.55 -30.10
N LYS A 200 -7.24 9.68 -29.10
CA LYS A 200 -8.32 9.10 -28.28
C LYS A 200 -9.21 10.15 -27.59
N ARG A 201 -8.66 11.32 -27.26
CA ARG A 201 -9.37 12.42 -26.60
C ARG A 201 -9.24 13.68 -27.44
N THR A 202 -10.26 13.97 -28.26
CA THR A 202 -10.39 15.28 -28.91
C THR A 202 -10.79 16.33 -27.88
N ALA A 203 -10.46 17.60 -28.12
CA ALA A 203 -10.49 18.68 -27.13
C ALA A 203 -11.89 19.11 -26.61
N HIS A 204 -12.95 18.32 -26.85
CA HIS A 204 -14.32 18.59 -26.44
C HIS A 204 -15.05 17.31 -25.97
N THR A 205 -14.71 16.76 -24.80
CA THR A 205 -15.62 15.86 -24.07
C THR A 205 -15.45 15.98 -22.55
N THR A 206 -16.50 16.52 -21.91
CA THR A 206 -16.81 16.49 -20.47
C THR A 206 -15.69 16.90 -19.49
N THR A 207 -15.36 18.19 -19.49
CA THR A 207 -14.59 18.82 -18.41
C THR A 207 -15.44 18.98 -17.13
N ARG A 208 -14.97 18.41 -16.01
CA ARG A 208 -15.17 19.04 -14.69
C ARG A 208 -13.98 19.97 -14.44
N THR A 209 -14.08 21.20 -14.94
CA THR A 209 -13.14 22.28 -14.60
C THR A 209 -13.25 22.62 -13.13
N THR A 210 -12.21 22.37 -12.35
CA THR A 210 -11.93 23.14 -11.13
C THR A 210 -11.30 24.49 -11.53
N GLU A 211 -11.43 25.49 -10.66
CA GLU A 211 -11.19 26.90 -10.98
C GLU A 211 -9.74 27.22 -11.42
N PRO A 212 -9.54 28.26 -12.26
CA PRO A 212 -8.21 28.69 -12.69
C PRO A 212 -7.41 29.29 -11.52
N VAL A 213 -6.20 28.76 -11.31
CA VAL A 213 -5.23 29.36 -10.38
C VAL A 213 -4.66 30.63 -11.01
N ALA A 214 -4.99 31.79 -10.45
CA ALA A 214 -4.50 33.09 -10.89
C ALA A 214 -3.18 33.44 -10.17
N LEU A 215 -2.08 33.55 -10.94
CA LEU A 215 -0.78 33.99 -10.42
C LEU A 215 -0.66 35.53 -10.46
N PRO A 216 -0.24 36.20 -9.38
CA PRO A 216 0.02 37.63 -9.38
C PRO A 216 1.29 37.98 -10.16
N LEU A 217 1.24 39.07 -10.93
CA LEU A 217 2.35 39.56 -11.73
C LEU A 217 3.48 40.16 -10.87
N LYS A 218 4.72 39.93 -11.31
CA LYS A 218 5.96 40.34 -10.64
C LYS A 218 6.09 41.86 -10.45
N THR A 219 6.72 42.24 -9.34
CA THR A 219 7.49 43.49 -9.19
C THR A 219 8.96 43.19 -8.87
N GLU A 220 9.82 44.18 -9.11
CA GLU A 220 11.28 44.05 -9.26
C GLU A 220 12.08 44.00 -7.93
N PRO A 221 13.39 43.61 -7.96
CA PRO A 221 14.13 43.24 -6.75
C PRO A 221 14.65 44.45 -5.96
N VAL A 222 14.66 44.32 -4.64
CA VAL A 222 15.29 45.29 -3.72
C VAL A 222 16.47 44.66 -2.99
N HIS A 223 17.53 45.45 -2.82
CA HIS A 223 18.83 45.05 -2.31
C HIS A 223 18.82 44.49 -0.88
N VAL A 224 19.76 43.56 -0.63
CA VAL A 224 20.22 43.21 0.71
C VAL A 224 21.09 44.34 1.25
N ALA A 225 20.75 44.87 2.43
CA ALA A 225 21.64 45.68 3.26
C ALA A 225 21.41 45.35 4.74
N ASN A 226 22.48 45.04 5.47
CA ASN A 226 22.46 44.86 6.91
C ASN A 226 22.17 46.19 7.62
N THR A 227 21.39 46.17 8.71
CA THR A 227 21.90 46.66 10.01
C THR A 227 21.12 46.09 11.20
N SER A 228 21.83 46.02 12.32
CA SER A 228 21.44 45.49 13.64
C SER A 228 20.73 46.53 14.54
N GLN A 229 20.42 46.11 15.78
CA GLN A 229 20.12 46.96 16.96
C GLN A 229 18.72 47.64 17.02
N THR A 230 18.11 47.94 18.17
CA THR A 230 17.98 47.27 19.50
C THR A 230 16.84 47.97 20.28
N THR A 231 16.29 47.30 21.30
CA THR A 231 15.70 47.86 22.55
C THR A 231 14.50 48.85 22.53
N ASN A 232 13.47 48.39 23.27
CA ASN A 232 12.73 49.08 24.34
C ASN A 232 11.44 49.89 24.08
N ASP A 233 10.42 49.43 24.83
CA ASP A 233 9.46 50.15 25.68
C ASP A 233 8.42 51.12 25.10
N GLY A 234 7.22 51.02 25.71
CA GLY A 234 6.75 52.21 26.42
C GLY A 234 5.33 52.71 26.10
N THR A 235 4.33 51.91 26.46
CA THR A 235 3.03 52.38 27.01
C THR A 235 2.26 53.53 26.32
N ALA A 236 1.05 53.16 25.88
CA ALA A 236 -0.20 53.90 26.10
C ALA A 236 -0.35 55.34 25.56
N ASN A 237 -1.29 55.49 24.61
CA ASN A 237 -2.40 56.39 24.90
C ASN A 237 -3.72 55.88 24.29
N ALA A 238 -4.69 55.58 25.14
CA ALA A 238 -6.00 55.09 24.74
C ALA A 238 -7.04 56.18 24.96
N GLN A 239 -7.59 56.76 23.88
CA GLN A 239 -8.90 57.44 23.84
C GLN A 239 -9.20 57.99 22.43
N LYS A 240 -9.59 57.10 21.51
CA LYS A 240 -10.28 57.45 20.24
C LYS A 240 -10.80 56.20 19.52
N ASN A 241 -11.67 55.43 20.18
CA ASN A 241 -12.34 54.30 19.49
C ASN A 241 -13.64 53.85 20.20
N THR A 242 -14.68 54.69 20.15
CA THR A 242 -16.01 54.33 20.68
C THR A 242 -17.18 54.63 19.72
N GLU A 243 -16.93 55.23 18.55
CA GLU A 243 -17.99 55.56 17.57
C GLU A 243 -17.84 54.89 16.20
N HIS A 244 -16.81 54.08 15.98
CA HIS A 244 -16.68 53.23 14.77
C HIS A 244 -17.09 51.76 14.98
N LYS A 245 -17.65 51.40 16.15
CA LYS A 245 -18.01 50.01 16.48
C LYS A 245 -19.49 49.67 16.27
N LYS A 246 -20.18 50.37 15.35
CA LYS A 246 -21.64 50.23 15.09
C LYS A 246 -22.06 50.25 13.61
N ARG A 247 -21.12 50.09 12.65
CA ARG A 247 -21.44 50.08 11.21
C ARG A 247 -20.76 49.00 10.35
N GLU A 248 -20.10 48.02 10.95
CA GLU A 248 -19.43 46.92 10.24
C GLU A 248 -19.99 45.52 10.60
N THR A 249 -21.26 45.45 11.05
CA THR A 249 -21.93 44.18 11.42
C THR A 249 -22.94 43.68 10.37
N GLU A 250 -22.77 44.04 9.10
CA GLU A 250 -23.61 43.57 7.99
C GLU A 250 -22.78 43.29 6.71
N ASN A 251 -21.85 42.31 6.75
CA ASN A 251 -21.46 41.46 5.60
C ASN A 251 -20.32 40.46 5.92
N HIS A 252 -20.39 39.74 7.04
CA HIS A 252 -19.72 38.43 7.09
C HIS A 252 -20.67 37.37 6.55
N LYS A 253 -20.52 37.03 5.27
CA LYS A 253 -20.96 35.71 4.80
C LYS A 253 -20.16 34.68 5.59
N ASP A 254 -20.87 33.79 6.27
CA ASP A 254 -20.32 32.68 7.02
C ASP A 254 -19.76 31.64 6.03
N VAL A 255 -18.53 31.89 5.54
CA VAL A 255 -17.80 30.95 4.70
C VAL A 255 -17.17 29.93 5.62
N SER A 256 -17.94 28.89 5.95
CA SER A 256 -17.42 27.71 6.62
C SER A 256 -16.21 27.19 5.84
N PRO A 257 -15.06 26.88 6.49
CA PRO A 257 -13.86 26.47 5.78
C PRO A 257 -14.15 25.21 4.94
N GLU A 258 -13.74 25.25 3.67
CA GLU A 258 -13.98 24.16 2.71
C GLU A 258 -13.29 22.88 3.21
N ILE A 259 -14.08 21.85 3.54
CA ILE A 259 -13.55 20.59 4.05
C ILE A 259 -12.88 19.82 2.90
N LYS A 260 -11.55 19.74 2.94
CA LYS A 260 -10.71 19.05 1.95
C LYS A 260 -10.21 17.72 2.47
N MET A 261 -9.80 16.85 1.54
CA MET A 261 -9.15 15.58 1.86
C MET A 261 -7.64 15.75 1.78
N VAL A 262 -6.94 15.57 2.89
CA VAL A 262 -5.49 15.37 2.92
C VAL A 262 -5.22 13.87 2.92
N LYS A 263 -4.25 13.42 2.12
CA LYS A 263 -3.92 12.00 1.95
C LYS A 263 -2.43 11.83 1.69
N GLN A 264 -1.83 10.83 2.33
CA GLN A 264 -0.45 10.41 2.08
C GLN A 264 -0.35 8.88 2.08
N THR A 265 0.59 8.36 1.29
CA THR A 265 0.91 6.93 1.21
C THR A 265 2.40 6.72 1.44
N ARG A 266 2.77 5.67 2.17
CA ARG A 266 4.16 5.20 2.39
C ARG A 266 4.24 3.68 2.20
N MET A 267 5.44 3.14 2.06
CA MET A 267 5.67 1.68 2.06
C MET A 267 6.10 1.24 3.47
N ILE A 268 5.25 0.52 4.19
CA ILE A 268 5.47 0.10 5.59
C ILE A 268 4.95 -1.33 5.78
N MET A 269 5.58 -2.13 6.67
CA MET A 269 5.22 -3.56 6.89
C MET A 269 5.21 -4.42 5.61
N GLY A 270 6.00 -4.04 4.59
CA GLY A 270 6.07 -4.73 3.30
C GLY A 270 4.84 -4.55 2.41
N THR A 271 4.02 -3.52 2.65
CA THR A 271 2.86 -3.16 1.83
C THR A 271 2.68 -1.63 1.78
N PHE A 272 1.63 -1.14 1.13
CA PHE A 272 1.28 0.28 1.19
C PHE A 272 0.52 0.59 2.49
N ALA A 273 0.91 1.69 3.13
CA ALA A 273 0.21 2.32 4.23
C ALA A 273 -0.33 3.65 3.75
N GLU A 274 -1.65 3.82 3.74
CA GLU A 274 -2.34 5.02 3.27
C GLU A 274 -3.21 5.58 4.40
N VAL A 275 -3.06 6.87 4.68
CA VAL A 275 -3.92 7.60 5.62
C VAL A 275 -4.53 8.79 4.89
N SER A 276 -5.86 8.91 4.99
CA SER A 276 -6.66 10.00 4.43
C SER A 276 -7.51 10.63 5.52
N VAL A 277 -7.57 11.95 5.58
CA VAL A 277 -8.29 12.74 6.58
C VAL A 277 -9.09 13.84 5.89
N TYR A 278 -10.34 14.05 6.29
CA TYR A 278 -11.14 15.21 5.88
C TYR A 278 -11.12 16.29 6.96
N SER A 279 -10.71 17.51 6.60
CA SER A 279 -10.62 18.66 7.52
C SER A 279 -10.81 19.99 6.79
N GLY A 280 -11.29 21.01 7.50
CA GLY A 280 -11.23 22.42 7.06
C GLY A 280 -9.89 23.10 7.37
N ASP A 281 -9.03 22.45 8.18
CA ASP A 281 -7.64 22.82 8.45
C ASP A 281 -6.71 21.77 7.80
N GLU A 282 -6.06 22.18 6.71
CA GLU A 282 -5.17 21.36 5.90
C GLU A 282 -3.84 21.08 6.61
N GLN A 283 -3.35 22.00 7.46
CA GLN A 283 -2.11 21.81 8.20
C GLN A 283 -2.29 20.81 9.34
N ALA A 284 -3.37 20.95 10.12
CA ALA A 284 -3.72 19.99 11.18
C ALA A 284 -3.97 18.58 10.62
N ALA A 285 -4.63 18.48 9.46
CA ALA A 285 -4.84 17.20 8.78
C ALA A 285 -3.53 16.61 8.23
N GLY A 286 -2.64 17.42 7.67
CA GLY A 286 -1.30 16.98 7.24
C GLY A 286 -0.48 16.40 8.39
N HIS A 287 -0.43 17.10 9.53
CA HIS A 287 0.23 16.61 10.74
C HIS A 287 -0.40 15.31 11.28
N ALA A 288 -1.72 15.21 11.33
CA ALA A 288 -2.41 14.00 11.77
C ALA A 288 -2.14 12.79 10.85
N VAL A 289 -2.06 13.02 9.53
CA VAL A 289 -1.68 12.01 8.53
C VAL A 289 -0.23 11.55 8.71
N GLU A 290 0.70 12.49 8.96
CA GLU A 290 2.12 12.19 9.18
C GLU A 290 2.34 11.39 10.47
N GLU A 291 1.82 11.85 11.61
CA GLU A 291 1.94 11.14 12.90
C GLU A 291 1.32 9.73 12.86
N ALA A 292 0.19 9.57 12.16
CA ALA A 292 -0.44 8.26 12.00
C ALA A 292 0.41 7.29 11.15
N LEU A 293 1.10 7.78 10.13
CA LEU A 293 2.03 6.98 9.32
C LEU A 293 3.33 6.65 10.08
N ASP A 294 3.85 7.60 10.87
CA ASP A 294 5.00 7.40 11.76
C ASP A 294 4.72 6.33 12.83
N GLU A 295 3.50 6.30 13.36
CA GLU A 295 3.05 5.28 14.31
C GLU A 295 2.95 3.88 13.68
N ILE A 296 2.45 3.75 12.44
CA ILE A 296 2.48 2.48 11.69
C ILE A 296 3.93 2.02 11.46
N GLU A 297 4.85 2.96 11.19
CA GLU A 297 6.27 2.63 11.06
C GLU A 297 6.92 2.21 12.38
N ARG A 298 6.51 2.82 13.50
CA ARG A 298 6.92 2.40 14.85
C ARG A 298 6.43 0.98 15.17
N MET A 299 5.21 0.65 14.77
CA MET A 299 4.65 -0.70 14.88
C MET A 299 5.43 -1.73 14.05
N ASP A 300 5.84 -1.40 12.83
CA ASP A 300 6.72 -2.24 12.00
C ASP A 300 8.10 -2.47 12.66
N ARG A 301 8.66 -1.46 13.34
CA ARG A 301 9.92 -1.61 14.12
C ARG A 301 9.78 -2.58 15.30
N ILE A 302 8.58 -2.77 15.87
CA ILE A 302 8.31 -3.73 16.95
C ILE A 302 8.02 -5.13 16.38
N MET A 303 7.09 -5.22 15.42
CA MET A 303 6.44 -6.46 15.00
C MET A 303 7.04 -7.16 13.76
N SER A 304 7.99 -6.55 13.04
CA SER A 304 8.54 -7.16 11.82
C SER A 304 9.37 -8.41 12.11
N ASN A 305 9.09 -9.53 11.43
CA ASN A 305 9.97 -10.71 11.39
C ASN A 305 11.13 -10.58 10.37
N TYR A 306 11.12 -9.56 9.51
CA TYR A 306 12.17 -9.31 8.50
C TYR A 306 13.28 -8.39 9.03
N LYS A 307 12.94 -7.39 9.85
CA LYS A 307 13.92 -6.46 10.45
C LYS A 307 14.64 -7.16 11.60
N GLN A 308 15.90 -7.57 11.41
CA GLN A 308 16.67 -8.31 12.43
C GLN A 308 16.81 -7.60 13.79
N THR A 309 16.66 -6.27 13.81
CA THR A 309 16.70 -5.39 14.98
C THR A 309 15.37 -5.22 15.70
N SER A 310 14.25 -5.72 15.14
CA SER A 310 12.94 -5.60 15.77
C SER A 310 12.83 -6.39 17.06
N GLU A 311 11.91 -5.97 17.92
CA GLU A 311 11.64 -6.65 19.19
C GLU A 311 11.18 -8.09 18.95
N LEU A 312 10.26 -8.33 17.99
CA LEU A 312 9.84 -9.69 17.62
C LEU A 312 11.00 -10.55 17.10
N SER A 313 11.91 -9.99 16.30
CA SER A 313 13.09 -10.74 15.81
C SER A 313 14.04 -11.11 16.94
N GLN A 314 14.20 -10.25 17.94
CA GLN A 314 15.01 -10.56 19.13
C GLN A 314 14.30 -11.56 20.05
N LEU A 315 12.97 -11.50 20.16
CA LEU A 315 12.17 -12.49 20.86
C LEU A 315 12.36 -13.89 20.23
N ASN A 316 12.13 -14.02 18.92
CA ASN A 316 12.22 -15.30 18.20
C ASN A 316 13.62 -15.95 18.26
N LYS A 317 14.69 -15.16 18.37
CA LYS A 317 16.06 -15.67 18.51
C LYS A 317 16.35 -16.29 19.89
N ASN A 318 15.64 -15.85 20.93
CA ASN A 318 16.07 -16.04 22.33
C ASN A 318 15.03 -16.73 23.23
N ALA A 319 13.73 -16.59 22.95
CA ALA A 319 12.65 -17.06 23.83
C ALA A 319 12.61 -18.58 24.04
N ALA A 320 13.14 -19.36 23.10
CA ALA A 320 13.31 -20.81 23.22
C ALA A 320 14.42 -21.23 24.20
N ARG A 321 15.28 -20.31 24.64
CA ARG A 321 16.42 -20.57 25.54
C ARG A 321 16.17 -20.07 26.96
N SER A 322 15.57 -18.90 27.08
CA SER A 322 15.29 -18.24 28.37
C SER A 322 14.17 -17.20 28.18
N PRO A 323 13.43 -16.82 29.24
CA PRO A 323 12.48 -15.73 29.17
C PRO A 323 13.13 -14.43 28.68
N VAL A 324 12.54 -13.81 27.66
CA VAL A 324 13.03 -12.57 27.04
C VAL A 324 12.18 -11.39 27.54
N PRO A 325 12.78 -10.27 27.98
CA PRO A 325 12.02 -9.08 28.34
C PRO A 325 11.35 -8.46 27.10
N CYS A 326 10.05 -8.18 27.20
CA CYS A 326 9.26 -7.53 26.15
C CYS A 326 8.48 -6.33 26.69
N GLN A 327 8.31 -5.31 25.85
CA GLN A 327 7.54 -4.10 26.13
C GLN A 327 6.04 -4.36 26.03
N GLY A 328 5.25 -3.45 26.61
CA GLY A 328 3.80 -3.58 26.72
C GLY A 328 3.10 -3.89 25.40
N GLU A 329 3.49 -3.24 24.30
CA GLU A 329 2.81 -3.38 23.00
C GLU A 329 3.07 -4.73 22.32
N LEU A 330 4.28 -5.29 22.45
CA LEU A 330 4.56 -6.64 21.96
C LEU A 330 3.84 -7.70 22.82
N LEU A 331 3.76 -7.50 24.14
CA LEU A 331 2.96 -8.35 25.03
C LEU A 331 1.47 -8.29 24.68
N ASP A 332 0.95 -7.09 24.43
CA ASP A 332 -0.44 -6.80 24.04
C ASP A 332 -0.88 -7.52 22.76
N VAL A 333 -0.04 -7.54 21.71
CA VAL A 333 -0.37 -8.23 20.46
C VAL A 333 -0.19 -9.74 20.58
N ILE A 334 0.76 -10.23 21.38
CA ILE A 334 0.93 -11.67 21.65
C ILE A 334 -0.26 -12.22 22.46
N GLU A 335 -0.69 -11.54 23.52
CA GLU A 335 -1.85 -11.96 24.33
C GLU A 335 -3.15 -11.91 23.52
N ARG A 336 -3.37 -10.87 22.71
CA ARG A 336 -4.47 -10.83 21.72
C ARG A 336 -4.38 -12.01 20.74
N SER A 337 -3.19 -12.35 20.28
CA SER A 337 -2.98 -13.52 19.40
C SER A 337 -3.38 -14.83 20.09
N GLN A 338 -3.01 -15.02 21.36
CA GLN A 338 -3.44 -16.19 22.13
C GLN A 338 -4.97 -16.21 22.30
N HIS A 339 -5.60 -15.08 22.55
CA HIS A 339 -7.07 -14.98 22.62
C HIS A 339 -7.77 -15.43 21.33
N TYR A 340 -7.35 -14.95 20.15
CA TYR A 340 -7.91 -15.43 18.87
C TYR A 340 -7.54 -16.89 18.57
N SER A 341 -6.40 -17.38 19.09
CA SER A 341 -6.04 -18.79 18.95
C SER A 341 -6.99 -19.68 19.77
N GLU A 342 -7.30 -19.30 21.01
CA GLU A 342 -8.29 -19.99 21.85
C GLU A 342 -9.69 -19.92 21.24
N LEU A 343 -10.14 -18.71 20.86
CA LEU A 343 -11.46 -18.44 20.29
C LEU A 343 -11.71 -19.22 18.98
N SER A 344 -10.67 -19.44 18.18
CA SER A 344 -10.74 -20.19 16.91
C SER A 344 -10.38 -21.67 17.03
N GLY A 345 -10.08 -22.18 18.22
CA GLY A 345 -9.65 -23.57 18.44
C GLY A 345 -8.31 -23.91 17.76
N GLY A 346 -7.41 -22.95 17.64
CA GLY A 346 -6.10 -23.07 16.98
C GLY A 346 -6.14 -22.96 15.45
N ALA A 347 -7.24 -22.50 14.85
CA ALA A 347 -7.28 -22.23 13.41
C ALA A 347 -6.49 -20.96 13.04
N PHE A 348 -6.51 -19.95 13.92
CA PHE A 348 -5.50 -18.91 13.95
C PHE A 348 -4.42 -19.31 14.96
N ASP A 349 -3.15 -19.24 14.56
CA ASP A 349 -2.02 -19.48 15.45
C ASP A 349 -0.78 -18.73 14.93
N VAL A 350 -0.30 -17.75 15.70
CA VAL A 350 0.89 -16.96 15.33
C VAL A 350 2.19 -17.76 15.39
N THR A 351 2.21 -18.95 15.98
CA THR A 351 3.40 -19.81 16.02
C THR A 351 3.63 -20.61 14.73
N VAL A 352 2.86 -20.36 13.67
CA VAL A 352 2.91 -21.09 12.39
C VAL A 352 4.19 -20.84 11.57
N SER A 353 5.00 -19.85 11.94
CA SER A 353 6.23 -19.44 11.24
C SER A 353 7.18 -20.59 10.86
N PRO A 354 7.48 -21.59 11.72
CA PRO A 354 8.36 -22.71 11.36
C PRO A 354 7.83 -23.57 10.20
N ILE A 355 6.49 -23.71 10.09
CA ILE A 355 5.86 -24.41 8.97
C ILE A 355 5.84 -23.51 7.72
N VAL A 356 5.56 -22.21 7.85
CA VAL A 356 5.63 -21.26 6.71
C VAL A 356 7.05 -21.24 6.10
N ALA A 357 8.08 -21.29 6.95
CA ALA A 357 9.47 -21.46 6.53
C ALA A 357 9.72 -22.82 5.87
N LEU A 358 9.18 -23.91 6.44
CA LEU A 358 9.29 -25.25 5.87
C LEU A 358 8.68 -25.35 4.46
N TRP A 359 7.57 -24.68 4.17
CA TRP A 359 7.00 -24.63 2.81
C TRP A 359 7.76 -23.69 1.84
N GLY A 360 8.73 -22.91 2.33
CA GLY A 360 9.57 -22.03 1.51
C GLY A 360 8.96 -20.67 1.17
N PHE A 361 7.85 -20.28 1.80
CA PHE A 361 7.13 -19.03 1.48
C PHE A 361 7.94 -17.75 1.75
N PHE A 362 8.86 -17.75 2.73
CA PHE A 362 9.74 -16.60 3.01
C PHE A 362 10.83 -16.35 1.95
N HIS A 363 11.05 -17.28 1.01
CA HIS A 363 12.15 -17.23 0.05
C HIS A 363 11.70 -17.39 -1.41
N GLU A 364 10.39 -17.33 -1.67
CA GLU A 364 9.76 -17.50 -2.99
C GLU A 364 10.17 -18.79 -3.74
N LYS A 365 10.71 -19.76 -3.01
CA LYS A 365 11.11 -21.10 -3.47
C LYS A 365 10.19 -22.12 -2.84
N GLY A 366 8.91 -22.02 -3.20
CA GLY A 366 7.88 -22.95 -2.76
C GLY A 366 8.26 -24.38 -3.10
N HIS A 367 8.16 -25.27 -2.12
CA HIS A 367 8.23 -26.71 -2.32
C HIS A 367 7.11 -27.39 -1.53
N ILE A 368 6.88 -28.67 -1.79
CA ILE A 368 5.99 -29.50 -0.98
C ILE A 368 6.88 -30.30 -0.02
N PRO A 369 6.84 -30.01 1.29
CA PRO A 369 7.53 -30.82 2.29
C PRO A 369 6.92 -32.22 2.35
N SER A 370 7.73 -33.21 2.71
CA SER A 370 7.24 -34.55 3.02
C SER A 370 6.51 -34.57 4.37
N ASP A 371 5.64 -35.56 4.54
CA ASP A 371 4.84 -35.70 5.76
C ASP A 371 5.71 -35.80 7.02
N LYS A 372 6.86 -36.49 6.93
CA LYS A 372 7.85 -36.60 8.01
C LYS A 372 8.53 -35.26 8.37
N GLU A 373 8.69 -34.36 7.40
CA GLU A 373 9.22 -33.01 7.66
C GLU A 373 8.18 -32.15 8.38
N ILE A 374 6.90 -32.26 7.97
CA ILE A 374 5.79 -31.59 8.65
C ILE A 374 5.64 -32.12 10.08
N GLU A 375 5.53 -33.45 10.27
CA GLU A 375 5.40 -34.11 11.57
C GLU A 375 6.50 -33.69 12.56
N LYS A 376 7.73 -33.49 12.08
CA LYS A 376 8.87 -33.05 12.90
C LYS A 376 8.74 -31.60 13.38
N VAL A 377 8.13 -30.72 12.60
CA VAL A 377 8.03 -29.28 12.87
C VAL A 377 6.69 -28.91 13.52
N LEU A 378 5.62 -29.65 13.24
CA LEU A 378 4.26 -29.38 13.71
C LEU A 378 4.15 -29.18 15.25
N PRO A 379 4.86 -29.90 16.13
CA PRO A 379 4.82 -29.66 17.59
C PRO A 379 5.32 -28.26 18.03
N ALA A 380 6.01 -27.53 17.14
CA ALA A 380 6.42 -26.14 17.37
C ALA A 380 5.26 -25.15 17.17
N VAL A 381 4.27 -25.52 16.36
CA VAL A 381 3.07 -24.74 16.05
C VAL A 381 2.00 -25.06 17.08
N SER A 382 2.02 -24.30 18.17
CA SER A 382 0.91 -24.19 19.10
C SER A 382 1.05 -22.92 19.92
N TYR A 383 0.02 -22.09 19.98
CA TYR A 383 -0.06 -20.90 20.85
C TYR A 383 0.16 -21.25 22.34
N ASN A 384 -0.10 -22.50 22.73
CA ASN A 384 0.19 -23.05 24.06
C ASN A 384 1.70 -23.18 24.36
N ASN A 385 2.56 -23.11 23.34
CA ASN A 385 4.02 -23.04 23.52
C ASN A 385 4.48 -21.67 24.02
N ILE A 386 3.67 -20.60 23.85
CA ILE A 386 3.98 -19.26 24.31
C ILE A 386 3.62 -19.12 25.79
N VAL A 387 4.57 -18.70 26.62
CA VAL A 387 4.35 -18.32 28.03
C VAL A 387 4.60 -16.83 28.16
N VAL A 388 3.54 -16.06 28.45
CA VAL A 388 3.63 -14.63 28.75
C VAL A 388 3.57 -14.41 30.26
N LYS A 389 4.38 -13.48 30.77
CA LYS A 389 4.30 -12.99 32.16
C LYS A 389 4.44 -11.48 32.18
N ARG A 390 3.36 -10.76 32.47
CA ARG A 390 3.42 -9.30 32.68
C ARG A 390 4.14 -8.95 33.98
N ASN A 391 4.71 -7.74 34.01
CA ASN A 391 5.19 -7.13 35.25
C ASN A 391 3.98 -6.57 36.03
N ALA A 392 4.07 -6.51 37.36
CA ALA A 392 3.04 -5.86 38.19
C ALA A 392 3.01 -4.34 37.99
N ASP A 393 4.14 -3.74 37.60
CA ASP A 393 4.26 -2.36 37.16
C ASP A 393 4.14 -2.31 35.62
N PRO A 394 3.05 -1.76 35.04
CA PRO A 394 2.84 -1.76 33.59
C PRO A 394 3.84 -0.90 32.82
N LYS A 395 4.67 -0.10 33.51
CA LYS A 395 5.78 0.67 32.89
C LYS A 395 7.08 -0.14 32.77
N LYS A 396 7.11 -1.37 33.28
CA LYS A 396 8.28 -2.27 33.20
C LYS A 396 8.01 -3.42 32.23
N PRO A 397 9.04 -3.92 31.53
CA PRO A 397 8.86 -5.04 30.62
C PRO A 397 8.37 -6.29 31.38
N GLY A 398 7.44 -6.99 30.75
CA GLY A 398 7.12 -8.38 31.08
C GLY A 398 8.15 -9.32 30.44
N THR A 399 7.88 -10.62 30.46
CA THR A 399 8.72 -11.62 29.78
C THR A 399 7.89 -12.59 28.94
N VAL A 400 8.47 -13.05 27.83
CA VAL A 400 7.92 -14.12 26.99
C VAL A 400 8.93 -15.25 26.86
N PHE A 401 8.46 -16.50 26.95
CA PHE A 401 9.25 -17.72 26.82
C PHE A 401 8.55 -18.73 25.91
N PHE A 402 9.31 -19.54 25.16
CA PHE A 402 8.77 -20.60 24.30
C PHE A 402 9.10 -21.98 24.87
N LYS A 403 8.08 -22.79 25.13
CA LYS A 403 8.22 -24.17 25.67
C LYS A 403 8.91 -25.13 24.69
N ASN A 404 8.81 -24.88 23.39
CA ASN A 404 9.39 -25.71 22.34
C ASN A 404 10.55 -24.98 21.66
N ALA A 405 11.67 -25.67 21.48
CA ALA A 405 12.92 -25.13 20.94
C ALA A 405 12.83 -24.62 19.48
N LEU A 406 11.79 -25.01 18.75
CA LEU A 406 11.55 -24.62 17.34
C LEU A 406 10.44 -23.57 17.18
N THR A 407 9.70 -23.21 18.24
CA THR A 407 8.61 -22.23 18.14
C THR A 407 9.15 -20.86 17.71
N GLN A 408 8.47 -20.22 16.78
CA GLN A 408 8.72 -18.85 16.33
C GLN A 408 7.38 -18.18 16.04
N ILE A 409 7.22 -16.93 16.47
CA ILE A 409 6.02 -16.12 16.26
C ILE A 409 6.13 -15.33 14.95
N ASP A 410 5.07 -15.37 14.14
CA ASP A 410 4.82 -14.46 13.01
C ASP A 410 3.51 -13.71 13.27
N LEU A 411 3.57 -12.38 13.31
CA LEU A 411 2.42 -11.51 13.56
C LEU A 411 1.75 -11.03 12.26
N GLY A 412 2.11 -11.56 11.09
CA GLY A 412 1.60 -11.11 9.78
C GLY A 412 0.07 -11.15 9.62
N ALA A 413 -0.62 -11.99 10.39
CA ALA A 413 -2.07 -12.16 10.41
C ALA A 413 -2.81 -11.30 11.48
N ILE A 414 -2.12 -10.44 12.21
CA ILE A 414 -2.73 -9.58 13.26
C ILE A 414 -2.09 -8.20 13.40
N GLY A 415 -0.80 -8.08 13.09
CA GLY A 415 -0.01 -6.87 13.31
C GLY A 415 -0.39 -5.70 12.42
N LYS A 416 -1.01 -5.93 11.25
CA LYS A 416 -1.49 -4.83 10.39
C LYS A 416 -2.76 -4.24 11.01
N GLY A 417 -3.68 -5.10 11.43
CA GLY A 417 -4.85 -4.70 12.22
C GLY A 417 -4.48 -3.90 13.47
N TYR A 418 -3.50 -4.39 14.23
CA TYR A 418 -2.99 -3.68 15.42
C TYR A 418 -2.36 -2.31 15.09
N ALA A 419 -1.57 -2.23 14.01
CA ALA A 419 -1.00 -0.95 13.58
C ALA A 419 -2.05 0.06 13.09
N VAL A 420 -3.12 -0.41 12.45
CA VAL A 420 -4.28 0.41 12.06
C VAL A 420 -5.00 0.94 13.29
N ASP A 421 -5.20 0.13 14.34
CA ASP A 421 -5.79 0.60 15.60
C ASP A 421 -4.91 1.65 16.30
N LYS A 422 -3.58 1.50 16.26
CA LYS A 422 -2.64 2.51 16.80
C LYS A 422 -2.64 3.81 16.01
N ALA A 423 -2.65 3.76 14.68
CA ALA A 423 -2.83 4.94 13.85
C ALA A 423 -4.18 5.65 14.15
N LEU A 424 -5.25 4.89 14.39
CA LEU A 424 -6.55 5.46 14.77
C LEU A 424 -6.51 6.18 16.12
N GLU A 425 -5.76 5.68 17.10
CA GLU A 425 -5.55 6.41 18.36
C GLU A 425 -4.92 7.78 18.11
N ILE A 426 -3.96 7.89 17.19
CA ILE A 426 -3.34 9.17 16.80
C ILE A 426 -4.35 10.09 16.14
N ILE A 427 -5.07 9.62 15.11
CA ILE A 427 -6.13 10.40 14.43
C ILE A 427 -7.15 10.96 15.42
N LYS A 428 -7.55 10.18 16.43
CA LYS A 428 -8.45 10.61 17.51
C LYS A 428 -7.80 11.65 18.44
N LYS A 429 -6.53 11.49 18.83
CA LYS A 429 -5.77 12.47 19.64
C LYS A 429 -5.59 13.80 18.91
N CYS A 430 -5.44 13.79 17.58
CA CYS A 430 -5.41 14.98 16.73
C CYS A 430 -6.79 15.63 16.52
N ASN A 431 -7.86 15.12 17.15
CA ASN A 431 -9.25 15.59 17.03
C ASN A 431 -9.82 15.54 15.59
N MET A 432 -9.30 14.66 14.75
CA MET A 432 -9.83 14.47 13.40
C MET A 432 -11.15 13.68 13.45
N SER A 433 -12.20 14.23 12.82
CA SER A 433 -13.57 13.69 12.88
C SER A 433 -13.94 12.76 11.71
N SER A 434 -13.08 12.67 10.69
CA SER A 434 -13.33 11.87 9.49
C SER A 434 -12.00 11.41 8.89
N ALA A 435 -11.76 10.09 8.86
CA ALA A 435 -10.53 9.51 8.35
C ALA A 435 -10.72 8.10 7.80
N CYS A 436 -9.79 7.68 6.92
CA CYS A 436 -9.63 6.32 6.44
C CYS A 436 -8.15 5.93 6.55
N ILE A 437 -7.87 4.82 7.22
CA ILE A 437 -6.53 4.23 7.35
C ILE A 437 -6.57 2.90 6.61
N ASN A 438 -5.67 2.68 5.65
CA ASN A 438 -5.58 1.47 4.85
C ASN A 438 -4.14 0.95 4.82
N LEU A 439 -3.89 -0.19 5.46
CA LEU A 439 -2.61 -0.86 5.50
C LEU A 439 -2.69 -2.20 4.76
N GLY A 440 -2.42 -2.18 3.46
CA GLY A 440 -2.47 -3.38 2.60
C GLY A 440 -3.80 -4.11 2.64
N GLY A 441 -4.93 -3.40 2.61
CA GLY A 441 -6.27 -4.00 2.65
C GLY A 441 -6.81 -4.28 4.06
N ASN A 442 -6.04 -4.01 5.12
CA ASN A 442 -6.58 -3.81 6.46
C ASN A 442 -7.01 -2.35 6.60
N ILE A 443 -8.32 -2.12 6.69
CA ILE A 443 -8.92 -0.79 6.60
C ILE A 443 -9.67 -0.46 7.88
N TYR A 444 -9.50 0.74 8.42
CA TYR A 444 -10.39 1.33 9.41
C TYR A 444 -10.96 2.65 8.89
N VAL A 445 -12.26 2.86 9.07
CA VAL A 445 -12.92 4.12 8.75
C VAL A 445 -13.50 4.80 10.00
N TRP A 446 -13.13 6.05 10.20
CA TRP A 446 -13.56 6.89 11.32
C TRP A 446 -14.46 8.01 10.80
N GLY A 447 -15.58 8.25 11.48
CA GLY A 447 -16.62 9.17 11.04
C GLY A 447 -17.13 8.86 9.64
N THR A 448 -17.53 9.89 8.89
CA THR A 448 -18.00 9.77 7.51
C THR A 448 -17.39 10.86 6.62
N PRO A 449 -17.27 10.65 5.30
CA PRO A 449 -16.87 11.72 4.39
C PRO A 449 -17.91 12.86 4.39
N PRO A 450 -17.51 14.12 4.11
CA PRO A 450 -18.43 15.26 4.06
C PRO A 450 -19.64 15.01 3.15
N GLY A 451 -20.84 15.24 3.68
CA GLY A 451 -22.10 15.00 2.97
C GLY A 451 -22.41 13.53 2.67
N LYS A 452 -21.78 12.58 3.37
CA LYS A 452 -22.04 11.13 3.28
C LYS A 452 -22.39 10.53 4.64
N THR A 453 -23.14 9.44 4.61
CA THR A 453 -23.56 8.66 5.80
C THR A 453 -22.63 7.49 6.12
N ALA A 454 -21.75 7.11 5.19
CA ALA A 454 -20.80 6.01 5.32
C ALA A 454 -19.65 6.18 4.31
N TRP A 455 -18.52 5.53 4.58
CA TRP A 455 -17.46 5.25 3.63
C TRP A 455 -17.83 4.05 2.75
N LYS A 456 -17.37 4.04 1.49
CA LYS A 456 -17.58 2.91 0.55
C LYS A 456 -16.28 2.15 0.34
N ILE A 457 -16.20 0.93 0.85
CA ILE A 457 -15.00 0.09 0.77
C ILE A 457 -15.27 -1.08 -0.19
N GLY A 458 -14.57 -1.12 -1.32
CA GLY A 458 -14.74 -2.18 -2.34
C GLY A 458 -14.19 -3.53 -1.89
N ILE A 459 -14.84 -4.62 -2.33
CA ILE A 459 -14.34 -5.99 -2.18
C ILE A 459 -13.97 -6.55 -3.56
N GLN A 460 -12.70 -6.93 -3.73
CA GLN A 460 -12.14 -7.47 -4.96
C GLN A 460 -12.66 -8.88 -5.26
N HIS A 461 -12.81 -9.22 -6.54
CA HIS A 461 -13.16 -10.59 -6.95
C HIS A 461 -11.94 -11.53 -6.85
N PRO A 462 -12.01 -12.66 -6.11
CA PRO A 462 -10.84 -13.48 -5.74
C PRO A 462 -10.20 -14.27 -6.88
N ARG A 463 -10.77 -14.20 -8.08
CA ARG A 463 -10.22 -14.79 -9.32
C ARG A 463 -10.07 -13.77 -10.44
N ASN A 464 -10.53 -12.53 -10.25
CA ASN A 464 -10.41 -11.46 -11.23
C ASN A 464 -10.01 -10.17 -10.50
N LYS A 465 -8.71 -9.91 -10.46
CA LYS A 465 -8.13 -8.76 -9.77
C LYS A 465 -8.64 -7.40 -10.28
N ASP A 466 -9.22 -7.35 -11.48
CA ASP A 466 -9.70 -6.14 -12.14
C ASP A 466 -11.23 -5.93 -11.92
N GLU A 467 -11.89 -6.83 -11.17
CA GLU A 467 -13.31 -6.76 -10.82
C GLU A 467 -13.56 -6.55 -9.31
N ILE A 468 -14.67 -5.88 -9.01
CA ILE A 468 -15.17 -5.62 -7.65
C ILE A 468 -16.55 -6.29 -7.52
N LEU A 469 -16.66 -7.26 -6.61
CA LEU A 469 -17.92 -7.97 -6.30
C LEU A 469 -19.01 -7.01 -5.81
N GLY A 470 -18.60 -5.99 -5.06
CA GLY A 470 -19.45 -4.98 -4.46
C GLY A 470 -18.66 -4.14 -3.47
N TYR A 471 -19.36 -3.34 -2.67
CA TYR A 471 -18.75 -2.51 -1.64
C TYR A 471 -19.52 -2.60 -0.33
N LEU A 472 -18.81 -2.38 0.77
CA LEU A 472 -19.35 -2.20 2.10
C LEU A 472 -19.62 -0.73 2.37
N GLU A 473 -20.75 -0.42 3.00
CA GLU A 473 -21.03 0.90 3.57
C GLU A 473 -20.70 0.87 5.06
N LEU A 474 -19.55 1.46 5.44
CA LEU A 474 -18.96 1.38 6.79
C LEU A 474 -18.85 2.75 7.46
N LYS A 475 -18.92 2.76 8.80
CA LYS A 475 -18.71 3.93 9.65
C LYS A 475 -18.23 3.46 11.04
N ASP A 476 -17.16 4.05 11.55
CA ASP A 476 -16.59 3.75 12.88
C ASP A 476 -16.24 2.25 13.07
N GLU A 477 -15.80 1.61 11.99
CA GLU A 477 -15.63 0.16 11.84
C GLU A 477 -14.38 -0.18 11.01
N ALA A 478 -13.87 -1.40 11.20
CA ALA A 478 -12.78 -1.96 10.42
C ALA A 478 -13.26 -2.99 9.39
N THR A 479 -12.45 -3.25 8.37
CA THR A 479 -12.58 -4.40 7.48
C THR A 479 -11.22 -4.91 7.00
N ALA A 480 -11.08 -6.21 6.86
CA ALA A 480 -9.90 -6.85 6.29
C ALA A 480 -10.28 -8.09 5.48
N THR A 481 -9.46 -8.44 4.50
CA THR A 481 -9.64 -9.65 3.67
C THR A 481 -8.40 -10.53 3.69
N SER A 482 -8.60 -11.82 3.97
CA SER A 482 -7.61 -12.89 3.78
C SER A 482 -7.95 -13.68 2.51
N GLY A 483 -6.95 -14.01 1.69
CA GLY A 483 -7.18 -14.64 0.38
C GLY A 483 -6.06 -15.58 -0.09
N ASP A 484 -6.40 -16.58 -0.89
CA ASP A 484 -5.42 -17.52 -1.47
C ASP A 484 -4.64 -16.97 -2.67
N TYR A 485 -4.99 -15.76 -3.12
CA TYR A 485 -4.48 -15.12 -4.33
C TYR A 485 -3.42 -14.04 -4.08
N GLU A 486 -3.22 -13.61 -2.82
CA GLU A 486 -2.23 -12.57 -2.46
C GLU A 486 -0.79 -13.08 -2.53
N ARG A 487 -0.52 -14.25 -1.92
CA ARG A 487 0.77 -14.93 -1.95
C ARG A 487 0.56 -16.44 -2.07
N PHE A 488 0.97 -17.01 -3.19
CA PHE A 488 0.86 -18.43 -3.48
C PHE A 488 1.97 -18.89 -4.44
N PHE A 489 2.14 -20.20 -4.55
CA PHE A 489 2.82 -20.82 -5.69
C PHE A 489 1.92 -21.91 -6.30
N GLU A 490 2.18 -22.26 -7.55
CA GLU A 490 1.47 -23.34 -8.26
C GLU A 490 2.45 -24.47 -8.60
N MET A 491 2.07 -25.70 -8.30
CA MET A 491 2.84 -26.90 -8.62
C MET A 491 1.90 -28.03 -9.00
N LYS A 492 2.18 -28.71 -10.13
CA LYS A 492 1.35 -29.78 -10.70
C LYS A 492 -0.13 -29.38 -10.89
N GLY A 493 -0.38 -28.12 -11.25
CA GLY A 493 -1.74 -27.57 -11.44
C GLY A 493 -2.51 -27.28 -10.16
N LYS A 494 -1.90 -27.47 -8.97
CA LYS A 494 -2.51 -27.11 -7.68
C LYS A 494 -1.87 -25.85 -7.11
N ARG A 495 -2.70 -24.94 -6.60
CA ARG A 495 -2.30 -23.74 -5.87
C ARG A 495 -2.01 -24.06 -4.40
N TYR A 496 -0.97 -23.45 -3.86
CA TYR A 496 -0.57 -23.51 -2.46
C TYR A 496 -0.46 -22.07 -1.92
N SER A 497 -1.46 -21.66 -1.14
CA SER A 497 -1.47 -20.35 -0.45
C SER A 497 -0.47 -20.33 0.71
N HIS A 498 0.07 -19.15 1.01
CA HIS A 498 0.82 -18.88 2.24
C HIS A 498 0.00 -19.08 3.53
N ILE A 499 -1.34 -19.11 3.46
CA ILE A 499 -2.20 -19.36 4.62
C ILE A 499 -2.19 -20.86 4.95
N ILE A 500 -1.45 -21.22 6.00
CA ILE A 500 -1.31 -22.56 6.53
C ILE A 500 -2.43 -22.85 7.54
N ASN A 501 -3.00 -24.06 7.49
CA ASN A 501 -3.82 -24.61 8.56
C ASN A 501 -2.89 -25.14 9.70
N PRO A 502 -2.90 -24.55 10.92
CA PRO A 502 -1.94 -24.90 11.97
C PRO A 502 -2.03 -26.35 12.46
N LEU A 503 -3.22 -26.96 12.40
CA LEU A 503 -3.46 -28.34 12.86
C LEU A 503 -2.86 -29.40 11.91
N THR A 504 -2.70 -29.08 10.63
CA THR A 504 -2.20 -30.02 9.62
C THR A 504 -0.80 -29.68 9.11
N GLY A 505 -0.34 -28.45 9.35
CA GLY A 505 0.90 -27.92 8.79
C GLY A 505 0.89 -27.80 7.26
N ARG A 506 -0.29 -27.70 6.63
CA ARG A 506 -0.44 -27.58 5.16
C ARG A 506 -1.23 -26.32 4.78
N PRO A 507 -1.02 -25.76 3.57
CA PRO A 507 -1.88 -24.72 2.99
C PRO A 507 -3.35 -25.10 3.02
N VAL A 508 -4.20 -24.14 3.39
CA VAL A 508 -5.67 -24.26 3.31
C VAL A 508 -6.10 -24.45 1.85
N THR A 509 -7.16 -25.24 1.64
CA THR A 509 -7.75 -25.50 0.32
C THR A 509 -9.27 -25.34 0.36
N GLY A 510 -9.88 -24.95 -0.76
CA GLY A 510 -11.33 -24.76 -0.89
C GLY A 510 -11.78 -23.33 -0.58
N THR A 511 -11.26 -22.71 0.48
CA THR A 511 -11.50 -21.28 0.75
C THR A 511 -10.67 -20.41 -0.20
N MET A 512 -11.33 -19.44 -0.85
CA MET A 512 -10.73 -18.52 -1.83
C MET A 512 -10.48 -17.14 -1.21
N ALA A 513 -11.46 -16.62 -0.46
CA ALA A 513 -11.39 -15.34 0.25
C ALA A 513 -12.23 -15.36 1.51
N THR A 514 -11.85 -14.53 2.48
CA THR A 514 -12.67 -14.23 3.66
C THR A 514 -12.51 -12.76 4.01
N THR A 515 -13.62 -12.02 3.92
CA THR A 515 -13.69 -10.61 4.32
C THR A 515 -14.47 -10.50 5.62
N VAL A 516 -13.93 -9.78 6.61
CA VAL A 516 -14.55 -9.57 7.92
C VAL A 516 -14.73 -8.09 8.17
N VAL A 517 -15.86 -7.70 8.76
CA VAL A 517 -16.13 -6.37 9.34
C VAL A 517 -16.29 -6.54 10.85
N ALA A 518 -15.62 -5.71 11.64
CA ALA A 518 -15.68 -5.72 13.10
C ALA A 518 -15.31 -4.33 13.68
N PRO A 519 -15.49 -4.09 15.00
CA PRO A 519 -15.20 -2.79 15.63
C PRO A 519 -13.74 -2.34 15.59
N THR A 520 -12.75 -3.23 15.46
CA THR A 520 -11.31 -2.89 15.46
C THR A 520 -10.52 -3.54 14.32
N GLY A 521 -9.40 -2.92 13.94
CA GLY A 521 -8.45 -3.44 12.98
C GLY A 521 -7.88 -4.80 13.41
N THR A 522 -7.53 -4.93 14.68
CA THR A 522 -6.98 -6.17 15.26
C THR A 522 -7.96 -7.34 15.14
N GLU A 523 -9.26 -7.10 15.39
CA GLU A 523 -10.30 -8.12 15.20
C GLU A 523 -10.39 -8.59 13.76
N VAL A 524 -10.42 -7.68 12.78
CA VAL A 524 -10.63 -8.07 11.37
C VAL A 524 -9.42 -8.80 10.77
N ASP A 525 -8.18 -8.42 11.10
CA ASP A 525 -6.97 -9.10 10.59
C ASP A 525 -6.96 -10.56 11.11
N ALA A 526 -7.09 -10.74 12.43
CA ALA A 526 -7.05 -12.04 13.09
C ALA A 526 -8.25 -12.93 12.72
N LEU A 527 -9.47 -12.37 12.70
CA LEU A 527 -10.66 -13.13 12.31
C LEU A 527 -10.66 -13.47 10.83
N SER A 528 -10.23 -12.58 9.93
CA SER A 528 -10.19 -12.93 8.50
C SER A 528 -9.33 -14.16 8.23
N THR A 529 -8.20 -14.31 8.95
CA THR A 529 -7.37 -15.52 8.89
C THR A 529 -8.04 -16.71 9.60
N SER A 530 -8.58 -16.51 10.81
CA SER A 530 -9.26 -17.55 11.60
C SER A 530 -10.36 -18.25 10.79
N LEU A 531 -11.26 -17.44 10.22
CA LEU A 531 -12.44 -17.91 9.50
C LEU A 531 -12.05 -18.51 8.13
N PHE A 532 -10.98 -18.01 7.51
CA PHE A 532 -10.42 -18.59 6.28
C PHE A 532 -9.92 -20.02 6.50
N VAL A 533 -9.20 -20.27 7.61
CA VAL A 533 -8.68 -21.59 7.99
C VAL A 533 -9.79 -22.56 8.43
N LEU A 534 -10.82 -22.06 9.11
CA LEU A 534 -12.00 -22.83 9.52
C LEU A 534 -12.91 -23.24 8.35
N GLY A 535 -12.89 -22.47 7.26
CA GLY A 535 -13.79 -22.65 6.11
C GLY A 535 -15.22 -22.19 6.39
N HIS A 536 -16.08 -22.27 5.38
CA HIS A 536 -17.37 -21.57 5.35
C HIS A 536 -18.33 -21.89 6.53
N GLU A 537 -18.58 -23.18 6.83
CA GLU A 537 -19.46 -23.60 7.93
C GLU A 537 -18.97 -23.12 9.30
N LYS A 538 -17.82 -23.64 9.76
CA LYS A 538 -17.27 -23.33 11.09
C LYS A 538 -16.89 -21.86 11.22
N GLY A 539 -16.43 -21.24 10.14
CA GLY A 539 -16.08 -19.82 10.11
C GLY A 539 -17.30 -18.92 10.29
N LEU A 540 -18.41 -19.20 9.59
CA LEU A 540 -19.64 -18.41 9.76
C LEU A 540 -20.35 -18.69 11.08
N GLU A 541 -20.23 -19.89 11.67
CA GLU A 541 -20.70 -20.11 13.05
C GLU A 541 -19.86 -19.33 14.08
N LEU A 542 -18.53 -19.36 13.98
CA LEU A 542 -17.67 -18.58 14.88
C LEU A 542 -17.96 -17.07 14.76
N ALA A 543 -18.12 -16.55 13.54
CA ALA A 543 -18.48 -15.15 13.30
C ALA A 543 -19.78 -14.73 14.03
N LYS A 544 -20.78 -15.62 14.12
CA LYS A 544 -22.06 -15.32 14.80
C LYS A 544 -21.92 -15.24 16.33
N THR A 545 -20.92 -15.90 16.92
CA THR A 545 -20.69 -15.85 18.39
C THR A 545 -19.97 -14.60 18.85
N ILE A 546 -19.39 -13.82 17.93
CA ILE A 546 -18.59 -12.63 18.25
C ILE A 546 -19.46 -11.37 18.03
N PRO A 547 -19.74 -10.57 19.07
CA PRO A 547 -20.54 -9.36 18.94
C PRO A 547 -19.98 -8.40 17.88
N ASN A 548 -20.85 -7.90 17.01
CA ASN A 548 -20.54 -6.98 15.92
C ASN A 548 -19.52 -7.49 14.87
N ALA A 549 -19.11 -8.77 14.92
CA ALA A 549 -18.34 -9.38 13.86
C ALA A 549 -19.27 -9.87 12.74
N HIS A 550 -18.94 -9.53 11.50
CA HIS A 550 -19.68 -9.91 10.31
C HIS A 550 -18.72 -10.43 9.26
N ALA A 551 -19.09 -11.46 8.51
CA ALA A 551 -18.18 -12.11 7.58
C ALA A 551 -18.84 -12.51 6.26
N MET A 552 -18.05 -12.45 5.19
CA MET A 552 -18.29 -13.11 3.92
C MET A 552 -17.14 -14.08 3.67
N ILE A 553 -17.47 -15.32 3.32
CA ILE A 553 -16.52 -16.36 2.92
C ILE A 553 -16.85 -16.77 1.48
N ILE A 554 -15.84 -16.68 0.62
CA ILE A 554 -15.90 -17.14 -0.78
C ILE A 554 -15.10 -18.43 -0.86
N TYR A 555 -15.73 -19.49 -1.37
CA TYR A 555 -15.15 -20.82 -1.42
C TYR A 555 -15.59 -21.56 -2.69
N GLU A 556 -14.90 -22.67 -2.97
CA GLU A 556 -15.22 -23.60 -4.04
C GLU A 556 -16.03 -24.77 -3.46
N ASP A 557 -17.19 -25.06 -4.06
CA ASP A 557 -18.02 -26.20 -3.66
C ASP A 557 -17.52 -27.53 -4.25
N ASN A 558 -18.17 -28.64 -3.90
CA ASN A 558 -17.81 -29.98 -4.38
C ASN A 558 -17.93 -30.16 -5.90
N ASP A 559 -18.65 -29.27 -6.61
CA ASP A 559 -18.77 -29.26 -8.08
C ASP A 559 -17.69 -28.37 -8.74
N GLY A 560 -16.81 -27.74 -7.96
CA GLY A 560 -15.83 -26.77 -8.46
C GLY A 560 -16.40 -25.36 -8.71
N LYS A 561 -17.58 -25.03 -8.16
CA LYS A 561 -18.24 -23.74 -8.38
C LYS A 561 -17.91 -22.75 -7.28
N THR A 562 -17.71 -21.49 -7.64
CA THR A 562 -17.53 -20.39 -6.69
C THR A 562 -18.85 -20.08 -5.98
N VAL A 563 -18.84 -20.17 -4.66
CA VAL A 563 -19.97 -19.91 -3.79
C VAL A 563 -19.60 -18.80 -2.79
N ILE A 564 -20.54 -17.89 -2.57
CA ILE A 564 -20.38 -16.78 -1.61
C ILE A 564 -21.38 -16.98 -0.48
N ALA A 565 -20.86 -17.20 0.73
CA ALA A 565 -21.64 -17.34 1.95
C ALA A 565 -21.41 -16.15 2.90
N MET A 566 -22.48 -15.62 3.48
CA MET A 566 -22.43 -14.40 4.32
C MET A 566 -23.18 -14.57 5.64
N THR A 567 -22.71 -13.90 6.70
CA THR A 567 -23.56 -13.60 7.86
C THR A 567 -24.58 -12.50 7.51
N LYS A 568 -25.72 -12.48 8.19
CA LYS A 568 -26.77 -11.47 7.95
C LYS A 568 -26.26 -10.03 8.04
N GLY A 569 -25.52 -9.69 9.11
CA GLY A 569 -24.98 -8.34 9.29
C GLY A 569 -23.97 -7.91 8.22
N PHE A 570 -23.31 -8.86 7.56
CA PHE A 570 -22.47 -8.55 6.39
C PHE A 570 -23.33 -8.21 5.18
N ALA A 571 -24.37 -9.01 4.92
CA ALA A 571 -25.29 -8.79 3.80
C ALA A 571 -26.05 -7.44 3.93
N ASP A 572 -26.40 -7.02 5.14
CA ASP A 572 -27.05 -5.72 5.39
C ASP A 572 -26.14 -4.53 5.00
N LYS A 573 -24.82 -4.65 5.24
CA LYS A 573 -23.78 -3.65 4.92
C LYS A 573 -23.27 -3.72 3.47
N PHE A 574 -23.35 -4.87 2.82
CA PHE A 574 -22.82 -5.11 1.48
C PHE A 574 -23.79 -4.66 0.37
N LYS A 575 -23.27 -3.94 -0.62
CA LYS A 575 -23.98 -3.55 -1.85
C LYS A 575 -23.27 -4.18 -3.04
N LYS A 576 -23.94 -5.12 -3.72
CA LYS A 576 -23.40 -5.78 -4.92
C LYS A 576 -23.15 -4.76 -6.04
N SER A 577 -22.04 -4.89 -6.74
CA SER A 577 -21.75 -4.08 -7.92
C SER A 577 -22.58 -4.57 -9.11
N PRO A 578 -23.25 -3.70 -9.90
CA PRO A 578 -23.98 -4.11 -11.09
C PRO A 578 -23.02 -4.44 -12.25
N ALA A 579 -22.39 -5.62 -12.20
CA ALA A 579 -21.56 -6.14 -13.28
C ALA A 579 -22.36 -7.07 -14.22
N LYS A 580 -22.21 -6.87 -15.53
CA LYS A 580 -22.64 -7.86 -16.54
C LYS A 580 -21.66 -9.04 -16.49
N GLY A 581 -22.10 -10.25 -16.09
CA GLY A 581 -21.28 -11.46 -16.27
C GLY A 581 -21.53 -12.68 -15.38
N GLU A 582 -22.31 -12.59 -14.30
CA GLU A 582 -22.43 -13.68 -13.33
C GLU A 582 -23.67 -14.59 -13.50
N ASP A 583 -23.60 -15.58 -14.38
CA ASP A 583 -24.55 -16.71 -14.41
C ASP A 583 -24.15 -17.87 -13.48
N ASN A 584 -22.91 -17.85 -12.94
CA ASN A 584 -22.29 -19.02 -12.26
C ASN A 584 -21.99 -18.83 -10.76
N VAL A 585 -22.20 -17.65 -10.17
CA VAL A 585 -21.94 -17.41 -8.74
C VAL A 585 -23.23 -17.61 -7.93
N LYS A 586 -23.27 -18.64 -7.08
CA LYS A 586 -24.38 -18.85 -6.14
C LYS A 586 -24.14 -18.08 -4.85
N TRP A 587 -25.14 -17.30 -4.46
CA TRP A 587 -25.13 -16.45 -3.26
C TRP A 587 -25.99 -17.10 -2.18
N TYR A 588 -25.38 -17.44 -1.04
CA TYR A 588 -26.08 -18.01 0.12
C TYR A 588 -25.99 -17.07 1.32
N VAL A 589 -27.13 -16.57 1.79
CA VAL A 589 -27.21 -15.86 3.06
C VAL A 589 -27.43 -16.90 4.15
N VAL A 590 -26.45 -17.08 5.04
CA VAL A 590 -26.59 -18.01 6.17
C VAL A 590 -27.43 -17.33 7.25
N ALA A 591 -28.73 -17.56 7.19
CA ALA A 591 -29.66 -17.10 8.22
C ALA A 591 -29.27 -17.70 9.58
N SER A 592 -29.28 -16.87 10.62
CA SER A 592 -29.08 -17.32 12.00
C SER A 592 -30.20 -18.27 12.40
N HIS A 593 -29.87 -19.52 12.75
CA HIS A 593 -30.83 -20.38 13.45
C HIS A 593 -31.18 -19.74 14.79
N LYS A 594 -32.48 -19.54 15.03
CA LYS A 594 -33.00 -19.31 16.37
C LYS A 594 -32.87 -20.61 17.16
N GLN A 595 -32.35 -20.50 18.39
CA GLN A 595 -32.92 -21.20 19.54
C GLN A 595 -33.39 -20.11 20.51
#